data_AF-S4YCH1-F1
#
_entry.id   AF-S4YCH1-F1
#
_cell.length_a   1.000
_cell.length_b   1.000
_cell.length_c   1.000
_cell.angle_alpha   90.00
_cell.angle_beta   90.00
_cell.angle_gamma   90.00
#
_symmetry.space_group_name_H-M   'P 1'
#
loop_
_entity.id
_entity.type
_entity.pdbx_description
1 polymer ?
#
loop_
_entity_poly.entity_id
_entity_poly.type
_entity_poly.pdbx_seq_one_letter_code
_entity_poly.pdbx_strand_id
1 'polypeptide(L)'
;MGLRLTAFLCLALGAAPSRAAGAAPRVYDAPAAAESGAAAPSVPPLPPEYLTQDLGWIELAYHPSTRDRVRPLFSRVDAVRAELGALLGREALAAPVKVRIAASPAELDRLVPGGVAGAATAVSFGALRLAVLSDAPRLGVDAPDLESAFRHALAHLALDEATGGAPIPRWFHEGFAAHAAGDGVARRAQRLSIAALRGRLLPLDELEASLSDAGDTAGSLAHAQAADVVRRLVEVERRQRFTRALEDVRAGVPLEAALEVAYASTGRELELAWRADVARRYGFVPVLAGSLLLVALVVAGKLAVQRLRARRSLPPPAPRRRLRAAREAVELRHRPSRPSTAQLVATLGARHRSDGDGDADVPKVEHNGQWHTLH
;
A
#
# COMPACT_ATOMS: atom_id res chain seq x y z
N MET A 1 78.92 26.95 -7.20
CA MET A 1 78.20 27.99 -6.43
C MET A 1 76.90 28.24 -7.17
N GLY A 2 75.75 27.71 -6.71
CA GLY A 2 74.91 28.29 -5.65
C GLY A 2 74.15 29.48 -6.26
N LEU A 3 72.83 29.47 -6.45
CA LEU A 3 71.80 29.26 -5.44
C LEU A 3 70.45 28.90 -6.11
N ARG A 4 69.67 28.10 -5.39
CA ARG A 4 68.26 27.75 -5.62
C ARG A 4 67.36 28.99 -5.42
N LEU A 5 66.24 29.09 -6.13
CA LEU A 5 64.99 29.66 -5.60
C LEU A 5 63.80 29.25 -6.51
N THR A 6 63.19 28.10 -6.23
CA THR A 6 61.85 27.93 -5.61
C THR A 6 60.68 28.49 -6.44
N ALA A 7 59.91 27.55 -6.99
CA ALA A 7 58.64 27.74 -7.65
C ALA A 7 57.55 28.20 -6.67
N PHE A 8 56.74 29.18 -7.07
CA PHE A 8 55.41 29.44 -6.51
C PHE A 8 54.42 29.43 -7.68
N LEU A 9 53.87 28.24 -7.96
CA LEU A 9 52.69 28.10 -8.81
C LEU A 9 51.47 28.31 -7.90
N CYS A 10 50.96 29.54 -7.88
CA CYS A 10 49.69 29.86 -7.24
C CYS A 10 48.55 29.22 -8.04
N LEU A 11 48.18 27.98 -7.68
CA LEU A 11 46.91 27.38 -8.05
C LEU A 11 45.81 28.13 -7.29
N ALA A 12 45.27 29.16 -7.93
CA ALA A 12 43.99 29.72 -7.53
C ALA A 12 42.91 28.69 -7.86
N LEU A 13 42.54 27.85 -6.88
CA LEU A 13 41.27 27.14 -6.94
C LEU A 13 40.17 28.21 -6.95
N GLY A 14 39.60 28.47 -8.12
CA GLY A 14 38.34 29.18 -8.24
C GLY A 14 37.29 28.36 -7.53
N ALA A 15 37.00 28.72 -6.28
CA ALA A 15 35.78 28.32 -5.61
C ALA A 15 34.63 28.87 -6.46
N ALA A 16 34.01 27.99 -7.24
CA ALA A 16 32.74 28.32 -7.86
C ALA A 16 31.80 28.73 -6.72
N PRO A 17 31.16 29.90 -6.80
CA PRO A 17 30.19 30.27 -5.79
C PRO A 17 29.06 29.25 -5.87
N SER A 18 28.95 28.42 -4.82
CA SER A 18 27.74 27.68 -4.53
C SER A 18 26.63 28.71 -4.52
N ARG A 19 25.82 28.74 -5.58
CA ARG A 19 24.55 29.47 -5.55
C ARG A 19 23.79 28.83 -4.40
N ALA A 20 23.80 29.49 -3.25
CA ALA A 20 22.78 29.30 -2.25
C ALA A 20 21.47 29.58 -2.98
N ALA A 21 20.83 28.53 -3.47
CA ALA A 21 19.48 28.60 -3.96
C ALA A 21 18.69 29.25 -2.83
N GLY A 22 18.13 30.43 -3.07
CA GLY A 22 17.18 31.04 -2.16
C GLY A 22 16.15 29.97 -1.86
N ALA A 23 16.08 29.56 -0.59
CA ALA A 23 15.20 28.48 -0.17
C ALA A 23 13.77 28.92 -0.43
N ALA A 24 13.18 28.40 -1.50
CA ALA A 24 11.74 28.41 -1.67
C ALA A 24 11.10 27.69 -0.46
N PRO A 25 9.93 28.13 -0.01
CA PRO A 25 9.24 27.65 1.18
C PRO A 25 8.98 26.14 1.15
N ARG A 26 9.15 25.48 2.30
CA ARG A 26 8.85 24.06 2.47
C ARG A 26 7.35 23.83 2.30
N VAL A 27 6.99 23.03 1.30
CA VAL A 27 5.62 22.54 1.09
C VAL A 27 5.64 21.02 1.07
N TYR A 28 5.37 20.39 2.21
CA TYR A 28 4.96 18.99 2.28
C TYR A 28 3.69 18.92 3.12
N ASP A 29 2.56 18.77 2.44
CA ASP A 29 1.17 18.91 2.90
C ASP A 29 0.80 20.21 3.65
N ALA A 30 1.77 21.04 4.06
CA ALA A 30 1.60 22.35 4.67
C ALA A 30 2.19 23.44 3.75
N PRO A 31 1.44 24.48 3.34
CA PRO A 31 2.06 25.67 2.76
C PRO A 31 2.95 26.33 3.82
N ALA A 32 4.11 26.86 3.43
CA ALA A 32 4.77 27.83 4.27
C ALA A 32 3.84 29.03 4.42
N ALA A 33 3.26 29.16 5.60
CA ALA A 33 2.67 30.41 6.00
C ALA A 33 3.81 31.37 6.36
N ALA A 34 4.52 31.83 5.33
CA ALA A 34 5.50 32.92 5.39
C ALA A 34 5.97 33.28 3.96
N GLU A 35 5.06 33.63 3.05
CA GLU A 35 5.49 34.20 1.75
C GLU A 35 4.92 35.57 1.40
N SER A 36 4.01 36.15 2.20
CA SER A 36 3.36 37.42 1.83
C SER A 36 3.51 38.54 2.84
N GLY A 37 4.46 38.47 3.79
CA GLY A 37 4.48 39.41 4.91
C GLY A 37 3.23 39.33 5.79
N ALA A 38 2.41 38.28 5.61
CA ALA A 38 1.28 37.96 6.46
C ALA A 38 1.78 37.46 7.82
N ALA A 39 1.04 37.80 8.87
CA ALA A 39 1.29 37.35 10.23
C ALA A 39 1.52 35.83 10.29
N ALA A 40 2.35 35.40 11.24
CA ALA A 40 2.59 33.98 11.49
C ALA A 40 1.25 33.22 11.53
N PRO A 41 1.15 32.04 10.90
CA PRO A 41 -0.10 31.28 10.85
C PRO A 41 -0.63 31.05 12.26
N SER A 42 -1.78 31.62 12.58
CA SER A 42 -2.47 31.29 13.83
C SER A 42 -3.25 30.00 13.63
N VAL A 43 -3.18 29.10 14.61
CA VAL A 43 -4.04 27.91 14.66
C VAL A 43 -5.52 28.36 14.64
N PRO A 44 -6.33 27.97 13.65
CA PRO A 44 -7.75 28.36 13.59
C PRO A 44 -8.50 27.97 14.86
N PRO A 45 -9.54 28.70 15.30
CA PRO A 45 -10.35 28.25 16.43
C PRO A 45 -11.03 26.92 16.12
N LEU A 46 -11.24 26.09 17.15
CA LEU A 46 -12.01 24.86 16.99
C LEU A 46 -13.50 25.20 16.80
N PRO A 47 -14.22 24.52 15.88
CA PRO A 47 -15.67 24.62 15.81
C PRO A 47 -16.30 24.19 17.15
N PRO A 48 -17.37 24.87 17.61
CA PRO A 48 -17.96 24.65 18.93
C PRO A 48 -18.50 23.22 19.14
N GLU A 49 -18.82 22.52 18.07
CA GLU A 49 -19.27 21.13 18.08
C GLU A 49 -18.15 20.11 18.37
N TYR A 50 -16.87 20.50 18.29
CA TYR A 50 -15.74 19.58 18.48
C TYR A 50 -15.66 19.11 19.93
N LEU A 51 -15.43 17.81 20.07
CA LEU A 51 -15.06 17.22 21.35
C LEU A 51 -13.54 17.26 21.49
N THR A 52 -13.06 17.57 22.69
CA THR A 52 -11.63 17.61 23.01
C THR A 52 -11.30 16.58 24.07
N GLN A 53 -10.22 15.84 23.85
CA GLN A 53 -9.64 14.89 24.78
C GLN A 53 -8.17 15.26 25.01
N ASP A 54 -7.85 15.68 26.23
CA ASP A 54 -6.48 15.88 26.67
C ASP A 54 -5.91 14.56 27.22
N LEU A 55 -4.73 14.18 26.73
CA LEU A 55 -3.98 12.98 27.12
C LEU A 55 -2.57 13.36 27.63
N GLY A 56 -2.39 14.60 28.11
CA GLY A 56 -1.17 15.10 28.72
C GLY A 56 -0.20 15.70 27.71
N TRP A 57 0.39 14.88 26.85
CA TRP A 57 1.33 15.35 25.81
C TRP A 57 0.64 15.60 24.46
N ILE A 58 -0.63 15.22 24.33
CA ILE A 58 -1.41 15.35 23.10
C ILE A 58 -2.86 15.77 23.41
N GLU A 59 -3.32 16.81 22.72
CA GLU A 59 -4.70 17.26 22.71
C GLU A 59 -5.36 16.77 21.42
N LEU A 60 -6.36 15.89 21.53
CA LEU A 60 -7.16 15.38 20.41
C LEU A 60 -8.48 16.13 20.34
N ALA A 61 -8.68 16.93 19.30
CA ALA A 61 -9.96 17.57 19.00
C ALA A 61 -10.60 16.89 17.79
N TYR A 62 -11.86 16.46 17.88
CA TYR A 62 -12.50 15.70 16.81
C TYR A 62 -13.99 16.01 16.67
N HIS A 63 -14.50 15.92 15.45
CA HIS A 63 -15.93 16.06 15.19
C HIS A 63 -16.72 14.91 15.85
N PRO A 64 -17.88 15.15 16.50
CA PRO A 64 -18.62 14.11 17.24
C PRO A 64 -18.94 12.85 16.43
N SER A 65 -19.16 12.99 15.12
CA SER A 65 -19.45 11.85 14.22
C SER A 65 -18.28 10.89 14.02
N THR A 66 -17.04 11.30 14.31
CA THR A 66 -15.84 10.45 14.15
C THR A 66 -15.47 9.72 15.45
N ARG A 67 -16.23 9.95 16.53
CA ARG A 67 -15.92 9.46 17.88
C ARG A 67 -15.58 7.98 17.94
N ASP A 68 -16.35 7.13 17.27
CA ASP A 68 -16.15 5.67 17.31
C ASP A 68 -14.82 5.25 16.68
N ARG A 69 -14.34 6.02 15.70
CA ARG A 69 -13.06 5.80 15.02
C ARG A 69 -11.87 6.43 15.73
N VAL A 70 -12.09 7.54 16.42
CA VAL A 70 -11.06 8.23 17.21
C VAL A 70 -10.80 7.53 18.54
N ARG A 71 -11.82 6.96 19.18
CA ARG A 71 -11.72 6.35 20.52
C ARG A 71 -10.59 5.31 20.66
N PRO A 72 -10.35 4.40 19.69
CA PRO A 72 -9.21 3.48 19.76
C PRO A 72 -7.85 4.19 19.88
N LEU A 73 -7.69 5.38 19.27
CA LEU A 73 -6.43 6.13 19.29
C LEU A 73 -6.05 6.55 20.71
N PHE A 74 -7.02 6.86 21.58
CA PHE A 74 -6.75 7.28 22.97
C PHE A 74 -5.90 6.27 23.73
N SER A 75 -6.14 4.98 23.50
CA SER A 75 -5.38 3.89 24.13
C SER A 75 -4.02 3.62 23.49
N ARG A 76 -3.77 4.16 22.28
CA ARG A 76 -2.58 3.89 21.47
C ARG A 76 -1.60 5.05 21.44
N VAL A 77 -1.98 6.26 21.89
CA VAL A 77 -1.13 7.45 21.77
C VAL A 77 0.26 7.21 22.39
N ASP A 78 0.33 6.67 23.60
CA ASP A 78 1.61 6.45 24.29
C ASP A 78 2.48 5.39 23.60
N ALA A 79 1.85 4.34 23.07
CA ALA A 79 2.55 3.33 22.27
C ALA A 79 3.12 3.94 20.99
N VAL A 80 2.34 4.76 20.28
CA VAL A 80 2.82 5.47 19.07
C VAL A 80 3.98 6.42 19.40
N ARG A 81 3.88 7.18 20.50
CA ARG A 81 4.96 8.06 20.96
C ARG A 81 6.24 7.28 21.30
N ALA A 82 6.11 6.14 21.99
CA ALA A 82 7.23 5.27 22.31
C ALA A 82 7.87 4.65 21.06
N GLU A 83 7.06 4.20 20.09
CA GLU A 83 7.51 3.69 18.79
C GLU A 83 8.32 4.75 18.04
N LEU A 84 7.80 5.99 17.94
CA LEU A 84 8.50 7.11 17.32
C LEU A 84 9.81 7.46 18.05
N GLY A 85 9.78 7.48 19.38
CA GLY A 85 10.98 7.74 20.18
C GLY A 85 12.05 6.66 19.98
N ALA A 86 11.63 5.39 19.89
CA ALA A 86 12.53 4.29 19.59
C ALA A 86 13.15 4.40 18.19
N LEU A 87 12.40 4.87 17.18
CA LEU A 87 12.94 5.12 15.83
C LEU A 87 13.95 6.28 15.82
N LEU A 88 13.66 7.37 16.53
CA LEU A 88 14.51 8.56 16.59
C LEU A 88 15.73 8.39 17.52
N GLY A 89 15.69 7.41 18.44
CA GLY A 89 16.71 7.18 19.46
C GLY A 89 16.70 8.21 20.58
N ARG A 90 15.58 8.91 20.77
CA ARG A 90 15.35 9.94 21.79
C ARG A 90 13.86 10.00 22.13
N GLU A 91 13.50 10.64 23.23
CA GLU A 91 12.09 10.92 23.50
C GLU A 91 11.50 11.77 22.37
N ALA A 92 10.36 11.34 21.84
CA ALA A 92 9.63 12.00 20.77
C ALA A 92 8.47 12.81 21.35
N LEU A 93 8.15 13.95 20.70
CA LEU A 93 7.01 14.80 21.04
C LEU A 93 7.04 15.20 22.52
N ALA A 94 8.21 15.68 22.96
CA ALA A 94 8.45 16.08 24.35
C ALA A 94 7.62 17.30 24.75
N ALA A 95 7.32 18.19 23.80
CA ALA A 95 6.38 19.29 24.05
C ALA A 95 4.99 18.97 23.48
N PRO A 96 3.92 19.47 24.13
CA PRO A 96 2.56 19.08 23.79
C PRO A 96 2.19 19.37 22.33
N VAL A 97 1.49 18.44 21.69
CA VAL A 97 1.00 18.58 20.32
C VAL A 97 -0.52 18.59 20.26
N LYS A 98 -1.07 19.18 19.20
CA LYS A 98 -2.51 19.23 18.92
C LYS A 98 -2.80 18.40 17.69
N VAL A 99 -3.84 17.58 17.75
CA VAL A 99 -4.32 16.80 16.61
C VAL A 99 -5.80 17.04 16.44
N ARG A 100 -6.19 17.48 15.23
CA ARG A 100 -7.56 17.78 14.86
C ARG A 100 -8.08 16.76 13.85
N ILE A 101 -9.25 16.18 14.11
CA ILE A 101 -9.81 15.13 13.25
C ILE A 101 -11.18 15.60 12.73
N ALA A 102 -11.18 15.98 11.46
CA ALA A 102 -12.36 16.38 10.71
C ALA A 102 -13.18 15.16 10.30
N ALA A 103 -14.51 15.30 10.23
CA ALA A 103 -15.40 14.28 9.69
C ALA A 103 -15.32 14.20 8.17
N SER A 104 -14.95 15.29 7.51
CA SER A 104 -14.85 15.35 6.06
C SER A 104 -13.64 16.16 5.58
N PRO A 105 -13.21 15.95 4.33
CA PRO A 105 -12.12 16.75 3.79
C PRO A 105 -12.46 18.25 3.64
N ALA A 106 -13.72 18.59 3.36
CA ALA A 106 -14.15 19.99 3.29
C ALA A 106 -14.07 20.69 4.65
N GLU A 107 -14.21 19.94 5.74
CA GLU A 107 -14.05 20.43 7.09
C GLU A 107 -12.57 20.55 7.48
N LEU A 108 -11.71 19.63 7.00
CA LEU A 108 -10.26 19.71 7.16
C LEU A 108 -9.74 21.09 6.69
N ASP A 109 -10.23 21.58 5.54
CA ASP A 109 -9.82 22.87 4.97
C ASP A 109 -10.07 24.06 5.90
N ARG A 110 -11.05 23.97 6.81
CA ARG A 110 -11.35 25.01 7.81
C ARG A 110 -10.48 24.94 9.05
N LEU A 111 -9.94 23.75 9.35
CA LEU A 111 -9.10 23.51 10.52
C LEU A 111 -7.62 23.78 10.23
N VAL A 112 -7.26 23.84 8.95
CA VAL A 112 -5.89 24.05 8.49
C VAL A 112 -5.56 25.55 8.41
N PRO A 113 -4.48 26.02 9.08
CA PRO A 113 -3.97 27.37 8.90
C PRO A 113 -3.62 27.65 7.43
N GLY A 114 -4.21 28.68 6.84
CA GLY A 114 -3.95 29.07 5.45
C GLY A 114 -4.62 28.19 4.37
N GLY A 115 -5.41 27.20 4.77
CA GLY A 115 -6.08 26.26 3.86
C GLY A 115 -5.15 25.15 3.32
N VAL A 116 -5.73 24.19 2.60
CA VAL A 116 -5.00 23.08 1.97
C VAL A 116 -4.99 23.24 0.46
N ALA A 117 -3.82 23.10 -0.14
CA ALA A 117 -3.71 22.93 -1.59
C ALA A 117 -3.77 21.42 -1.93
N GLY A 118 -4.76 21.01 -2.72
CA GLY A 118 -4.81 19.68 -3.32
C GLY A 118 -5.59 18.61 -2.53
N ALA A 119 -5.16 17.35 -2.67
CA ALA A 119 -5.90 16.16 -2.24
C ALA A 119 -5.46 15.60 -0.86
N ALA A 120 -4.77 16.38 -0.04
CA ALA A 120 -4.24 15.90 1.24
C ALA A 120 -5.35 15.53 2.23
N THR A 121 -5.32 14.30 2.75
CA THR A 121 -6.23 13.80 3.79
C THR A 121 -5.68 13.98 5.20
N ALA A 122 -4.43 14.42 5.30
CA ALA A 122 -3.72 14.72 6.53
C ALA A 122 -2.74 15.87 6.25
N VAL A 123 -2.52 16.75 7.22
CA VAL A 123 -1.54 17.84 7.14
C VAL A 123 -0.88 18.02 8.49
N SER A 124 0.44 18.26 8.50
CA SER A 124 1.21 18.49 9.73
C SER A 124 1.98 19.82 9.68
N PHE A 125 1.95 20.56 10.78
CA PHE A 125 2.60 21.85 10.95
C PHE A 125 3.57 21.78 12.13
N GLY A 126 4.85 21.45 11.87
CA GLY A 126 5.86 21.32 12.92
C GLY A 126 6.00 22.55 13.82
N ALA A 127 6.04 23.75 13.23
CA ALA A 127 6.15 25.01 13.97
C ALA A 127 4.95 25.29 14.89
N LEU A 128 3.75 24.81 14.51
CA LEU A 128 2.52 24.96 15.29
C LEU A 128 2.24 23.76 16.18
N ARG A 129 3.04 22.69 16.08
CA ARG A 129 2.82 21.40 16.72
C ARG A 129 1.40 20.88 16.49
N LEU A 130 0.90 21.07 15.28
CA LEU A 130 -0.48 20.78 14.90
C LEU A 130 -0.51 19.75 13.78
N ALA A 131 -1.27 18.68 13.95
CA ALA A 131 -1.71 17.83 12.85
C ALA A 131 -3.22 17.98 12.64
N VAL A 132 -3.66 17.92 11.38
CA VAL A 132 -5.07 17.91 10.99
C VAL A 132 -5.31 16.72 10.09
N LEU A 133 -6.27 15.88 10.43
CA LEU A 133 -6.62 14.63 9.75
C LEU A 133 -8.06 14.68 9.29
N SER A 134 -8.38 13.98 8.20
CA SER A 134 -9.74 13.73 7.75
C SER A 134 -10.09 12.27 7.98
N ASP A 135 -11.23 12.02 8.62
CA ASP A 135 -11.78 10.68 8.82
C ASP A 135 -12.35 10.09 7.51
N ALA A 136 -12.72 10.93 6.54
CA ALA A 136 -13.22 10.50 5.24
C ALA A 136 -12.18 10.69 4.13
N PRO A 137 -12.18 9.83 3.09
CA PRO A 137 -11.25 9.94 1.98
C PRO A 137 -11.60 11.15 1.10
N ARG A 138 -10.59 11.81 0.51
CA ARG A 138 -10.82 12.78 -0.59
C ARG A 138 -11.05 12.08 -1.93
N LEU A 139 -10.46 10.90 -2.12
CA LEU A 139 -10.50 10.10 -3.34
C LEU A 139 -10.72 8.63 -2.97
N GLY A 140 -11.65 7.95 -3.66
CA GLY A 140 -11.96 6.54 -3.44
C GLY A 140 -13.21 6.30 -2.58
N VAL A 141 -13.48 5.02 -2.29
CA VAL A 141 -14.70 4.56 -1.57
C VAL A 141 -14.38 4.08 -0.15
N ASP A 142 -13.15 3.63 0.09
CA ASP A 142 -12.75 3.08 1.39
C ASP A 142 -12.36 4.19 2.36
N ALA A 143 -12.84 4.09 3.60
CA ALA A 143 -12.42 5.00 4.66
C ALA A 143 -10.90 4.92 4.87
N PRO A 144 -10.19 6.06 4.98
CA PRO A 144 -8.75 6.08 5.22
C PRO A 144 -8.45 5.35 6.54
N ASP A 145 -7.33 4.63 6.60
CA ASP A 145 -6.84 4.07 7.86
C ASP A 145 -6.43 5.22 8.79
N LEU A 146 -7.35 5.64 9.65
CA LEU A 146 -7.16 6.79 10.54
C LEU A 146 -5.98 6.58 11.48
N GLU A 147 -5.72 5.34 11.92
CA GLU A 147 -4.58 5.06 12.80
C GLU A 147 -3.27 5.23 12.05
N SER A 148 -3.20 4.73 10.82
CA SER A 148 -2.00 4.91 10.01
C SER A 148 -1.78 6.38 9.63
N ALA A 149 -2.83 7.11 9.25
CA ALA A 149 -2.76 8.55 9.00
C ALA A 149 -2.34 9.34 10.25
N PHE A 150 -2.84 8.95 11.42
CA PHE A 150 -2.45 9.51 12.71
C PHE A 150 -0.96 9.29 13.01
N ARG A 151 -0.46 8.06 12.85
CA ARG A 151 0.96 7.76 12.98
C ARG A 151 1.81 8.55 12.00
N HIS A 152 1.38 8.64 10.75
CA HIS A 152 2.06 9.39 9.69
C HIS A 152 2.22 10.87 10.08
N ALA A 153 1.13 11.50 10.51
CA ALA A 153 1.14 12.90 10.93
C ALA A 153 2.00 13.13 12.19
N LEU A 154 1.92 12.25 13.19
CA LEU A 154 2.79 12.34 14.36
C LEU A 154 4.27 12.12 14.03
N ALA A 155 4.58 11.27 13.04
CA ALA A 155 5.94 11.05 12.59
C ALA A 155 6.57 12.31 11.98
N HIS A 156 5.81 13.08 11.19
CA HIS A 156 6.26 14.39 10.72
C HIS A 156 6.59 15.34 11.88
N LEU A 157 5.66 15.49 12.84
CA LEU A 157 5.87 16.36 14.00
C LEU A 157 7.07 15.91 14.85
N ALA A 158 7.25 14.60 15.03
CA ALA A 158 8.35 14.04 15.80
C ALA A 158 9.71 14.25 15.10
N LEU A 159 9.75 14.12 13.78
CA LEU A 159 10.94 14.38 12.99
C LEU A 159 11.31 15.87 12.99
N ASP A 160 10.32 16.76 12.87
CA ASP A 160 10.53 18.21 12.98
C ASP A 160 11.07 18.58 14.37
N GLU A 161 10.52 17.98 15.44
CA GLU A 161 11.03 18.19 16.80
C GLU A 161 12.49 17.70 16.94
N ALA A 162 12.81 16.51 16.41
CA ALA A 162 14.13 15.91 16.49
C ALA A 162 15.19 16.77 15.78
N THR A 163 14.88 17.21 14.56
CA THR A 163 15.74 18.07 13.73
C THR A 163 15.71 19.54 14.14
N GLY A 164 14.87 19.93 15.11
CA GLY A 164 14.72 21.32 15.52
C GLY A 164 14.13 22.21 14.43
N GLY A 165 13.36 21.63 13.51
CA GLY A 165 12.78 22.32 12.36
C GLY A 165 13.80 22.63 11.25
N ALA A 166 14.98 22.01 11.23
CA ALA A 166 15.97 22.19 10.17
C ALA A 166 15.41 21.76 8.78
N PRO A 167 15.88 22.37 7.68
CA PRO A 167 15.41 22.03 6.34
C PRO A 167 15.95 20.68 5.92
N ILE A 168 15.03 19.75 5.67
CA ILE A 168 15.33 18.41 5.16
C ILE A 168 14.55 18.17 3.86
N PRO A 169 15.09 17.38 2.92
CA PRO A 169 14.42 17.00 1.68
C PRO A 169 13.07 16.30 1.90
N ARG A 170 12.15 16.41 0.92
CA ARG A 170 10.84 15.72 0.94
C ARG A 170 11.00 14.26 1.18
N TRP A 171 11.86 13.63 0.38
CA TRP A 171 11.91 12.19 0.29
C TRP A 171 12.24 11.59 1.66
N PHE A 172 13.01 12.30 2.46
CA PHE A 172 13.35 11.87 3.80
C PHE A 172 12.18 12.07 4.77
N HIS A 173 11.50 13.22 4.70
CA HIS A 173 10.35 13.55 5.54
C HIS A 173 9.16 12.59 5.30
N GLU A 174 8.74 12.45 4.04
CA GLU A 174 7.71 11.51 3.60
C GLU A 174 8.11 10.06 3.83
N GLY A 175 9.38 9.73 3.54
CA GLY A 175 9.90 8.38 3.73
C GLY A 175 9.87 7.96 5.20
N PHE A 176 10.25 8.86 6.11
CA PHE A 176 10.18 8.61 7.55
C PHE A 176 8.74 8.45 8.02
N ALA A 177 7.84 9.34 7.61
CA ALA A 177 6.45 9.28 8.02
C ALA A 177 5.74 8.03 7.50
N ALA A 178 5.92 7.68 6.23
CA ALA A 178 5.39 6.46 5.62
C ALA A 178 6.02 5.19 6.24
N HIS A 179 7.30 5.22 6.60
CA HIS A 179 7.93 4.10 7.30
C HIS A 179 7.35 3.90 8.71
N ALA A 180 7.25 4.97 9.48
CA ALA A 180 6.72 4.95 10.85
C ALA A 180 5.22 4.60 10.89
N ALA A 181 4.45 5.04 9.91
CA ALA A 181 3.01 4.78 9.81
C ALA A 181 2.67 3.31 9.52
N GLY A 182 3.56 2.60 8.83
CA GLY A 182 3.35 1.20 8.43
C GLY A 182 2.20 1.01 7.42
N ASP A 183 1.62 2.07 6.86
CA ASP A 183 0.59 2.03 5.82
C ASP A 183 1.07 1.27 4.61
N GLY A 184 0.22 0.43 4.02
CA GLY A 184 0.47 -0.10 2.67
C GLY A 184 1.82 -0.80 2.47
N VAL A 185 2.46 -1.31 3.53
CA VAL A 185 3.81 -1.94 3.48
C VAL A 185 3.87 -3.02 2.41
N ALA A 186 2.84 -3.89 2.34
CA ALA A 186 2.76 -4.93 1.32
C ALA A 186 2.67 -4.36 -0.10
N ARG A 187 1.86 -3.30 -0.31
CA ARG A 187 1.68 -2.64 -1.61
C ARG A 187 2.95 -1.91 -2.05
N ARG A 188 3.63 -1.22 -1.13
CA ARG A 188 4.94 -0.60 -1.35
C ARG A 188 6.00 -1.65 -1.69
N ALA A 189 6.07 -2.73 -0.92
CA ALA A 189 6.99 -3.84 -1.17
C ALA A 189 6.75 -4.49 -2.53
N GLN A 190 5.49 -4.71 -2.91
CA GLN A 190 5.13 -5.21 -4.24
C GLN A 190 5.59 -4.24 -5.34
N ARG A 191 5.33 -2.95 -5.19
CA ARG A 191 5.73 -1.93 -6.17
C ARG A 191 7.24 -1.84 -6.33
N LEU A 192 7.97 -1.82 -5.21
CA LEU A 192 9.43 -1.84 -5.20
C LEU A 192 10.00 -3.10 -5.84
N SER A 193 9.43 -4.26 -5.53
CA SER A 193 9.82 -5.53 -6.15
C SER A 193 9.65 -5.48 -7.67
N ILE A 194 8.48 -5.06 -8.16
CA ILE A 194 8.23 -4.93 -9.61
C ILE A 194 9.19 -3.93 -10.26
N ALA A 195 9.44 -2.78 -9.62
CA ALA A 195 10.35 -1.76 -10.13
C ALA A 195 11.81 -2.26 -10.17
N ALA A 196 12.26 -2.95 -9.12
CA ALA A 196 13.59 -3.55 -9.06
C ALA A 196 13.79 -4.58 -10.18
N LEU A 197 12.81 -5.48 -10.38
CA LEU A 197 12.85 -6.49 -11.44
C LEU A 197 12.88 -5.89 -12.85
N ARG A 198 12.27 -4.72 -13.03
CA ARG A 198 12.24 -4.01 -14.31
C ARG A 198 13.41 -3.04 -14.51
N GLY A 199 14.31 -2.92 -13.54
CA GLY A 199 15.39 -1.93 -13.58
C GLY A 199 14.89 -0.49 -13.57
N ARG A 200 13.74 -0.22 -12.94
CA ARG A 200 13.06 1.09 -12.92
C ARG A 200 13.11 1.80 -11.56
N LEU A 201 14.05 1.43 -10.70
CA LEU A 201 14.26 2.15 -9.43
C LEU A 201 14.90 3.51 -9.73
N LEU A 202 14.27 4.57 -9.21
CA LEU A 202 14.77 5.95 -9.30
C LEU A 202 16.13 6.07 -8.58
N PRO A 203 17.12 6.77 -9.17
CA PRO A 203 18.30 7.27 -8.46
C PRO A 203 17.92 8.10 -7.22
N LEU A 204 18.76 8.09 -6.17
CA LEU A 204 18.42 8.85 -4.95
C LEU A 204 18.41 10.37 -5.17
N ASP A 205 19.26 10.87 -6.07
CA ASP A 205 19.32 12.27 -6.47
C ASP A 205 18.10 12.72 -7.30
N GLU A 206 17.37 11.78 -7.91
CA GLU A 206 16.10 12.05 -8.62
C GLU A 206 14.86 11.98 -7.71
N LEU A 207 14.98 11.44 -6.49
CA LEU A 207 13.82 11.24 -5.60
C LEU A 207 13.14 12.56 -5.22
N GLU A 208 13.92 13.60 -4.90
CA GLU A 208 13.37 14.89 -4.51
C GLU A 208 12.57 15.54 -5.64
N ALA A 209 13.10 15.47 -6.87
CA ALA A 209 12.44 15.98 -8.07
C ALA A 209 11.16 15.20 -8.37
N SER A 210 11.22 13.86 -8.36
CA SER A 210 10.06 13.01 -8.66
C SER A 210 8.90 13.19 -7.69
N LEU A 211 9.20 13.57 -6.46
CA LEU A 211 8.22 13.84 -5.42
C LEU A 211 7.63 15.25 -5.53
N SER A 212 8.39 16.20 -6.06
CA SER A 212 7.97 17.59 -6.22
C SER A 212 7.04 17.81 -7.43
N ASP A 213 6.93 16.82 -8.31
CA ASP A 213 6.04 16.88 -9.48
C ASP A 213 4.55 16.94 -9.06
N ALA A 214 3.83 17.91 -9.63
CA ALA A 214 2.42 18.22 -9.30
C ALA A 214 1.40 17.08 -9.56
N GLY A 215 1.84 15.99 -10.18
CA GLY A 215 1.04 14.78 -10.42
C GLY A 215 1.32 13.64 -9.45
N ASP A 216 2.21 13.82 -8.47
CA ASP A 216 2.56 12.73 -7.57
C ASP A 216 1.41 12.41 -6.61
N THR A 217 1.07 11.13 -6.52
CA THR A 217 -0.02 10.64 -5.68
C THR A 217 0.53 9.89 -4.49
N ALA A 218 -0.14 10.00 -3.35
CA ALA A 218 0.15 9.20 -2.18
C ALA A 218 0.24 7.72 -2.58
N GLY A 219 1.42 7.13 -2.36
CA GLY A 219 1.71 5.79 -2.83
C GLY A 219 2.13 5.73 -4.30
N SER A 220 2.97 6.63 -4.78
CA SER A 220 3.74 6.47 -6.01
C SER A 220 4.95 5.54 -5.82
N LEU A 221 5.76 5.38 -6.87
CA LEU A 221 7.05 4.69 -6.76
C LEU A 221 8.04 5.50 -5.90
N ALA A 222 8.05 6.83 -6.04
CA ALA A 222 8.95 7.71 -5.30
C ALA A 222 8.68 7.63 -3.79
N HIS A 223 7.41 7.72 -3.37
CA HIS A 223 7.01 7.50 -1.97
C HIS A 223 7.40 6.09 -1.46
N ALA A 224 7.26 5.06 -2.30
CA ALA A 224 7.65 3.71 -1.92
C ALA A 224 9.17 3.57 -1.73
N GLN A 225 9.97 4.17 -2.61
CA GLN A 225 11.42 4.19 -2.50
C GLN A 225 11.89 5.00 -1.30
N ALA A 226 11.37 6.21 -1.11
CA ALA A 226 11.61 7.05 0.05
C ALA A 226 11.42 6.28 1.37
N ALA A 227 10.27 5.62 1.53
CA ALA A 227 9.97 4.84 2.72
C ALA A 227 10.93 3.65 2.93
N ASP A 228 11.36 2.97 1.87
CA ASP A 228 12.26 1.82 1.98
C ASP A 228 13.74 2.21 2.17
N VAL A 229 14.15 3.35 1.64
CA VAL A 229 15.46 3.96 1.94
C VAL A 229 15.50 4.35 3.41
N VAL A 230 14.50 5.07 3.91
CA VAL A 230 14.45 5.46 5.34
C VAL A 230 14.35 4.23 6.24
N ARG A 231 13.54 3.23 5.90
CA ARG A 231 13.49 1.93 6.60
C ARG A 231 14.90 1.37 6.81
N ARG A 232 15.74 1.38 5.78
CA ARG A 232 17.13 0.91 5.86
C ARG A 232 17.97 1.81 6.77
N LEU A 233 17.81 3.12 6.71
CA LEU A 233 18.56 4.06 7.56
C LEU A 233 18.25 3.84 9.05
N VAL A 234 16.98 3.60 9.40
CA VAL A 234 16.52 3.44 10.78
C VAL A 234 16.57 2.00 11.32
N GLU A 235 17.14 1.06 10.55
CA GLU A 235 17.37 -0.33 11.00
C GLU A 235 18.02 -0.37 12.39
N VAL A 236 17.64 -1.34 13.22
CA VAL A 236 18.02 -1.41 14.64
C VAL A 236 19.54 -1.36 14.79
N GLU A 237 20.28 -2.05 13.92
CA GLU A 237 21.74 -2.12 13.90
C GLU A 237 22.40 -0.78 13.51
N ARG A 238 21.63 0.14 12.91
CA ARG A 238 22.09 1.44 12.39
C ARG A 238 21.50 2.62 13.15
N ARG A 239 20.59 2.38 14.09
CA ARG A 239 19.86 3.42 14.83
C ARG A 239 20.77 4.50 15.41
N GLN A 240 21.90 4.12 16.01
CA GLN A 240 22.85 5.09 16.56
C GLN A 240 23.42 6.04 15.49
N ARG A 241 23.62 5.57 14.25
CA ARG A 241 24.07 6.40 13.13
C ARG A 241 22.95 7.34 12.68
N PHE A 242 21.72 6.83 12.62
CA PHE A 242 20.56 7.64 12.30
C PHE A 242 20.36 8.78 13.31
N THR A 243 20.40 8.48 14.61
CA THR A 243 20.27 9.49 15.68
C THR A 243 21.36 10.55 15.58
N ARG A 244 22.63 10.15 15.38
CA ARG A 244 23.74 11.11 15.18
C ARG A 244 23.51 12.01 13.97
N ALA A 245 23.06 11.46 12.84
CA ALA A 245 22.75 12.27 11.66
C ALA A 245 21.65 13.31 11.97
N LEU A 246 20.61 12.95 12.73
CA LEU A 246 19.57 13.91 13.14
C LEU A 246 20.09 14.97 14.11
N GLU A 247 21.03 14.63 14.99
CA GLU A 247 21.71 15.59 15.88
C GLU A 247 22.56 16.59 15.08
N ASP A 248 23.31 16.12 14.09
CA ASP A 248 24.07 16.98 13.18
C ASP A 248 23.15 17.90 12.37
N VAL A 249 22.04 17.36 11.85
CA VAL A 249 21.00 18.15 11.16
C VAL A 249 20.42 19.23 12.08
N ARG A 250 20.13 18.87 13.33
CA ARG A 250 19.67 19.82 14.34
C ARG A 250 20.71 20.92 14.62
N ALA A 251 21.99 20.60 14.52
CA ALA A 251 23.09 21.55 14.65
C ALA A 251 23.30 22.41 13.39
N GLY A 252 22.52 22.20 12.32
CA GLY A 252 22.57 22.98 11.08
C GLY A 252 23.39 22.36 9.96
N VAL A 253 23.85 21.11 10.11
CA VAL A 253 24.50 20.37 9.03
C VAL A 253 23.45 19.93 8.00
N PRO A 254 23.68 20.10 6.68
CA PRO A 254 22.78 19.57 5.67
C PRO A 254 22.58 18.05 5.81
N LEU A 255 21.36 17.55 5.55
CA LEU A 255 21.02 16.13 5.75
C LEU A 255 21.99 15.18 5.04
N GLU A 256 22.33 15.48 3.79
CA GLU A 256 23.22 14.65 2.99
C GLU A 256 24.58 14.52 3.66
N ALA A 257 25.18 15.64 4.08
CA ALA A 257 26.46 15.66 4.76
C ALA A 257 26.40 14.94 6.13
N ALA A 258 25.31 15.13 6.88
CA ALA A 258 25.10 14.45 8.16
C ALA A 258 25.00 12.92 7.99
N LEU A 259 24.29 12.45 6.96
CA LEU A 259 24.22 11.02 6.63
C LEU A 259 25.58 10.48 6.19
N GLU A 260 26.35 11.22 5.39
CA GLU A 260 27.66 10.78 4.93
C GLU A 260 28.63 10.57 6.09
N VAL A 261 28.67 11.51 7.03
CA VAL A 261 29.50 11.42 8.24
C VAL A 261 29.02 10.29 9.15
N ALA A 262 27.74 10.23 9.46
CA ALA A 262 27.21 9.26 10.42
C ALA A 262 27.26 7.81 9.92
N TYR A 263 27.10 7.60 8.61
CA TYR A 263 27.16 6.26 8.01
C TYR A 263 28.55 5.89 7.49
N ALA A 264 29.50 6.84 7.47
CA ALA A 264 30.81 6.68 6.85
C ALA A 264 30.68 6.15 5.41
N SER A 265 29.77 6.73 4.64
CA SER A 265 29.42 6.30 3.29
C SER A 265 28.87 7.47 2.50
N THR A 266 29.34 7.66 1.28
CA THR A 266 28.81 8.67 0.37
C THR A 266 27.34 8.40 0.01
N GLY A 267 26.61 9.42 -0.46
CA GLY A 267 25.24 9.23 -0.94
C GLY A 267 25.11 8.12 -2.00
N ARG A 268 26.11 8.00 -2.90
CA ARG A 268 26.17 6.93 -3.92
C ARG A 268 26.38 5.55 -3.31
N GLU A 269 27.25 5.42 -2.31
CA GLU A 269 27.47 4.14 -1.62
C GLU A 269 26.23 3.69 -0.85
N LEU A 270 25.53 4.63 -0.20
CA LEU A 270 24.25 4.37 0.46
C LEU A 270 23.21 3.86 -0.55
N GLU A 271 23.10 4.51 -1.72
CA GLU A 271 22.23 4.08 -2.80
C GLU A 271 22.55 2.66 -3.28
N LEU A 272 23.81 2.38 -3.62
CA LEU A 272 24.24 1.07 -4.11
C LEU A 272 23.96 -0.02 -3.07
N ALA A 273 24.25 0.27 -1.80
CA ALA A 273 24.02 -0.65 -0.71
C ALA A 273 22.51 -0.90 -0.49
N TRP A 274 21.67 0.13 -0.64
CA TRP A 274 20.21 0.02 -0.62
C TRP A 274 19.68 -0.82 -1.80
N ARG A 275 20.11 -0.55 -3.04
CA ARG A 275 19.72 -1.33 -4.23
C ARG A 275 20.09 -2.79 -4.09
N ALA A 276 21.28 -3.09 -3.56
CA ALA A 276 21.71 -4.45 -3.30
C ALA A 276 20.80 -5.16 -2.28
N ASP A 277 20.28 -4.44 -1.28
CA ASP A 277 19.33 -4.97 -0.31
C ASP A 277 17.94 -5.22 -0.88
N VAL A 278 17.43 -4.30 -1.69
CA VAL A 278 16.19 -4.50 -2.44
C VAL A 278 16.32 -5.75 -3.33
N ALA A 279 17.45 -5.90 -4.05
CA ALA A 279 17.72 -7.05 -4.88
C ALA A 279 17.79 -8.36 -4.07
N ARG A 280 18.38 -8.36 -2.87
CA ARG A 280 18.38 -9.55 -1.99
C ARG A 280 16.99 -9.89 -1.47
N ARG A 281 16.21 -8.89 -1.01
CA ARG A 281 14.87 -9.08 -0.44
C ARG A 281 13.83 -9.49 -1.48
N TYR A 282 14.02 -9.15 -2.75
CA TYR A 282 13.04 -9.46 -3.81
C TYR A 282 13.57 -10.36 -4.92
N GLY A 283 14.85 -10.73 -4.90
CA GLY A 283 15.50 -11.52 -5.95
C GLY A 283 14.97 -12.95 -6.08
N PHE A 284 14.33 -13.50 -5.05
CA PHE A 284 13.68 -14.82 -5.11
C PHE A 284 12.28 -14.79 -5.72
N VAL A 285 11.64 -13.61 -5.82
CA VAL A 285 10.26 -13.48 -6.33
C VAL A 285 10.12 -13.98 -7.78
N PRO A 286 11.02 -13.65 -8.73
CA PRO A 286 10.98 -14.20 -10.08
C PRO A 286 11.15 -15.71 -10.12
N VAL A 287 12.04 -16.26 -9.29
CA VAL A 287 12.31 -17.71 -9.23
C VAL A 287 11.06 -18.44 -8.77
N LEU A 288 10.40 -17.94 -7.72
CA LEU A 288 9.17 -18.51 -7.20
C LEU A 288 8.01 -18.37 -8.20
N ALA A 289 7.82 -17.19 -8.79
CA ALA A 289 6.78 -16.94 -9.78
C ALA A 289 6.95 -17.81 -11.04
N GLY A 290 8.19 -17.95 -11.54
CA GLY A 290 8.52 -18.83 -12.66
C GLY A 290 8.27 -20.30 -12.33
N SER A 291 8.61 -20.73 -11.11
CA SER A 291 8.35 -22.10 -10.64
C SER A 291 6.84 -22.38 -10.55
N LEU A 292 6.04 -21.45 -10.01
CA LEU A 292 4.59 -21.58 -9.94
C LEU A 292 3.94 -21.59 -11.33
N LEU A 293 4.41 -20.74 -12.26
CA LEU A 293 3.94 -20.74 -13.64
C LEU A 293 4.24 -22.08 -14.33
N LEU A 294 5.43 -22.63 -14.13
CA LEU A 294 5.80 -23.95 -14.66
C LEU A 294 4.86 -25.04 -14.14
N VAL A 295 4.59 -25.06 -12.83
CA VAL A 295 3.63 -26.00 -12.23
C VAL A 295 2.23 -25.81 -12.81
N ALA A 296 1.77 -24.57 -12.95
CA ALA A 296 0.46 -24.27 -13.53
C ALA A 296 0.36 -24.75 -14.99
N LEU A 297 1.40 -24.56 -15.80
CA LEU A 297 1.47 -25.05 -17.17
C LEU A 297 1.44 -26.58 -17.24
N VAL A 298 2.16 -27.27 -16.34
CA VAL A 298 2.13 -28.73 -16.24
C VAL A 298 0.74 -29.25 -15.86
N VAL A 299 0.08 -28.61 -14.90
CA VAL A 299 -1.29 -28.97 -14.49
C VAL A 299 -2.29 -28.70 -15.62
N ALA A 300 -2.23 -27.54 -16.25
CA ALA A 300 -3.08 -27.19 -17.38
C ALA A 300 -2.89 -28.15 -18.56
N GLY A 301 -1.64 -28.52 -18.87
CA GLY A 301 -1.30 -29.51 -19.88
C GLY A 301 -1.90 -30.89 -19.56
N LYS A 302 -1.77 -31.37 -18.31
CA LYS A 302 -2.41 -32.62 -17.87
C LYS A 302 -3.93 -32.59 -18.03
N LEU A 303 -4.57 -31.50 -17.60
CA LEU A 303 -6.03 -31.34 -17.72
C LEU A 303 -6.48 -31.27 -19.19
N ALA A 304 -5.72 -30.60 -20.06
CA ALA A 304 -5.99 -30.55 -21.49
C ALA A 304 -5.90 -31.94 -22.12
N VAL A 305 -4.85 -32.71 -21.82
CA VAL A 305 -4.70 -34.10 -22.29
C VAL A 305 -5.84 -34.98 -21.80
N GLN A 306 -6.26 -34.87 -20.53
CA GLN A 306 -7.39 -35.62 -19.98
C GLN A 306 -8.70 -35.30 -20.71
N ARG A 307 -8.98 -34.00 -20.96
CA ARG A 307 -10.17 -33.57 -21.72
C ARG A 307 -10.16 -34.05 -23.17
N LEU A 308 -9.01 -34.02 -23.83
CA LEU A 308 -8.86 -34.52 -25.21
C LEU A 308 -9.05 -36.04 -25.30
N ARG A 309 -8.54 -36.80 -24.31
CA ARG A 309 -8.78 -38.25 -24.22
C ARG A 309 -10.24 -38.58 -23.99
N ALA A 310 -10.92 -37.87 -23.08
CA ALA A 310 -12.34 -38.06 -22.82
C ALA A 310 -13.22 -37.79 -24.06
N ARG A 311 -12.86 -36.79 -24.88
CA ARG A 311 -13.55 -36.49 -26.15
C ARG A 311 -13.31 -37.53 -27.25
N ARG A 312 -12.13 -38.17 -27.28
CA ARG A 312 -11.80 -39.24 -28.23
C ARG A 312 -12.49 -40.57 -27.91
N SER A 313 -12.92 -40.77 -26.67
CA SER A 313 -13.64 -41.97 -26.22
C SER A 313 -15.14 -41.97 -26.57
N LEU A 314 -15.59 -41.20 -27.57
CA LEU A 314 -16.96 -41.35 -28.10
C LEU A 314 -17.13 -42.79 -28.62
N PRO A 315 -18.09 -43.58 -28.11
CA PRO A 315 -18.27 -44.96 -28.54
C PRO A 315 -18.59 -45.01 -30.05
N PRO A 316 -18.03 -45.98 -30.80
CA PRO A 316 -18.28 -46.08 -32.24
C PRO A 316 -19.79 -46.25 -32.52
N PRO A 317 -20.35 -45.63 -33.58
CA PRO A 317 -21.75 -45.77 -33.90
C PRO A 317 -22.10 -47.23 -34.14
N ALA A 318 -23.17 -47.72 -33.48
CA ALA A 318 -23.58 -49.12 -33.53
C ALA A 318 -23.81 -49.59 -34.98
N PRO A 319 -23.33 -50.79 -35.39
CA PRO A 319 -23.51 -51.28 -36.74
C PRO A 319 -24.99 -51.55 -37.02
N ARG A 320 -25.54 -50.90 -38.06
CA ARG A 320 -26.90 -51.15 -38.58
C ARG A 320 -27.00 -52.60 -39.07
N ARG A 321 -27.66 -53.47 -38.30
CA ARG A 321 -27.95 -54.87 -38.68
C ARG A 321 -28.84 -54.90 -39.93
N ARG A 322 -28.32 -55.40 -41.05
CA ARG A 322 -29.13 -55.81 -42.21
C ARG A 322 -29.80 -57.16 -41.88
N LEU A 323 -31.13 -57.18 -41.76
CA LEU A 323 -31.91 -58.42 -41.70
C LEU A 323 -31.89 -59.11 -43.07
N ARG A 324 -31.31 -60.32 -43.14
CA ARG A 324 -31.44 -61.21 -44.31
C ARG A 324 -31.45 -62.68 -43.83
N ALA A 325 -32.60 -63.16 -43.37
CA ALA A 325 -32.93 -64.58 -43.25
C ALA A 325 -34.42 -64.75 -42.87
N ALA A 326 -35.31 -64.71 -43.86
CA ALA A 326 -36.69 -65.18 -43.73
C ALA A 326 -37.10 -65.88 -45.03
N ARG A 327 -36.31 -66.87 -45.46
CA ARG A 327 -36.61 -67.73 -46.61
C ARG A 327 -36.51 -69.23 -46.33
N GLU A 328 -36.20 -69.67 -45.11
CA GLU A 328 -36.07 -71.09 -44.78
C GLU A 328 -36.63 -71.34 -43.37
N ALA A 329 -37.93 -71.62 -43.28
CA ALA A 329 -38.58 -72.44 -42.25
C ALA A 329 -40.12 -72.38 -42.41
N VAL A 330 -40.61 -72.60 -43.64
CA VAL A 330 -42.00 -72.97 -43.92
C VAL A 330 -42.19 -74.50 -43.81
N GLU A 331 -41.17 -75.24 -43.43
CA GLU A 331 -41.27 -76.69 -43.24
C GLU A 331 -40.87 -77.10 -41.83
N LEU A 332 -41.66 -78.03 -41.31
CA LEU A 332 -41.53 -78.76 -40.05
C LEU A 332 -42.27 -78.10 -38.88
N ARG A 333 -43.60 -78.28 -38.84
CA ARG A 333 -44.29 -79.44 -38.23
C ARG A 333 -44.17 -79.46 -36.70
N HIS A 334 -45.28 -79.09 -36.06
CA HIS A 334 -46.05 -79.87 -35.07
C HIS A 334 -46.60 -79.02 -33.92
N ARG A 335 -47.93 -78.86 -33.93
CA ARG A 335 -48.80 -78.81 -32.75
C ARG A 335 -49.22 -80.28 -32.45
N PRO A 336 -49.60 -80.69 -31.21
CA PRO A 336 -50.60 -79.99 -30.38
C PRO A 336 -50.47 -80.07 -28.83
N SER A 337 -51.27 -79.21 -28.15
CA SER A 337 -52.04 -79.39 -26.89
C SER A 337 -51.41 -80.02 -25.63
N ARG A 338 -51.16 -79.29 -24.52
CA ARG A 338 -52.04 -78.88 -23.36
C ARG A 338 -52.11 -79.95 -22.22
N PRO A 339 -52.53 -79.63 -20.97
CA PRO A 339 -52.11 -78.56 -20.01
C PRO A 339 -52.01 -79.07 -18.53
N SER A 340 -51.53 -78.25 -17.58
CA SER A 340 -51.95 -78.21 -16.14
C SER A 340 -51.09 -77.17 -15.40
N THR A 341 -51.55 -75.95 -15.11
CA THR A 341 -52.36 -75.44 -13.96
C THR A 341 -51.66 -75.39 -12.59
N ALA A 342 -51.24 -74.18 -12.21
CA ALA A 342 -51.39 -73.52 -10.88
C ALA A 342 -50.78 -72.09 -10.98
N GLN A 343 -51.59 -71.06 -11.32
CA GLN A 343 -52.16 -70.02 -10.43
C GLN A 343 -51.16 -68.92 -10.00
N LEU A 344 -51.26 -67.68 -10.55
CA LEU A 344 -52.07 -66.50 -10.11
C LEU A 344 -51.39 -65.76 -8.93
N VAL A 345 -51.19 -64.43 -8.86
CA VAL A 345 -51.71 -63.29 -9.64
C VAL A 345 -50.96 -61.99 -9.26
N ALA A 346 -51.04 -60.98 -10.15
CA ALA A 346 -51.01 -59.52 -9.92
C ALA A 346 -49.70 -58.82 -9.46
N THR A 347 -49.32 -57.62 -9.90
CA THR A 347 -49.78 -56.67 -10.96
C THR A 347 -48.82 -55.47 -10.94
N LEU A 348 -48.56 -54.89 -12.12
CA LEU A 348 -48.40 -53.45 -12.47
C LEU A 348 -47.45 -52.53 -11.66
N GLY A 349 -46.85 -51.47 -12.21
CA GLY A 349 -47.01 -50.75 -13.48
C GLY A 349 -45.83 -49.77 -13.61
N ALA A 350 -45.30 -49.46 -14.79
CA ALA A 350 -45.88 -48.68 -15.87
C ALA A 350 -45.73 -47.15 -15.68
N ARG A 351 -45.09 -46.53 -16.71
CA ARG A 351 -45.34 -45.17 -17.24
C ARG A 351 -44.79 -44.01 -16.39
N HIS A 352 -44.37 -42.87 -16.90
CA HIS A 352 -44.19 -42.24 -18.23
C HIS A 352 -43.79 -40.77 -17.91
N ARG A 353 -43.34 -40.00 -18.92
CA ARG A 353 -43.12 -38.53 -18.99
C ARG A 353 -41.68 -38.04 -18.83
N SER A 354 -41.24 -36.99 -19.50
CA SER A 354 -41.65 -36.28 -20.73
C SER A 354 -40.66 -35.13 -20.91
N ASP A 355 -40.26 -34.85 -22.16
CA ASP A 355 -39.60 -33.61 -22.57
C ASP A 355 -40.52 -32.39 -22.46
N GLY A 356 -39.86 -31.21 -22.39
CA GLY A 356 -40.23 -29.80 -22.71
C GLY A 356 -41.71 -29.39 -22.79
N ASP A 357 -42.12 -28.19 -22.34
CA ASP A 357 -41.69 -26.87 -22.80
C ASP A 357 -42.21 -25.81 -21.81
N GLY A 358 -41.63 -24.60 -21.84
CA GLY A 358 -41.74 -23.60 -20.78
C GLY A 358 -42.98 -22.72 -20.78
N ASP A 359 -43.13 -21.95 -19.70
CA ASP A 359 -43.50 -20.53 -19.72
C ASP A 359 -43.16 -19.88 -18.36
N ALA A 360 -42.91 -18.56 -18.42
CA ALA A 360 -42.77 -17.52 -17.38
C ALA A 360 -42.70 -17.89 -15.86
N ASP A 361 -41.73 -17.34 -15.13
CA ASP A 361 -41.98 -16.34 -14.05
C ASP A 361 -40.77 -16.04 -13.15
N VAL A 362 -40.65 -14.74 -12.80
CA VAL A 362 -40.09 -14.10 -11.58
C VAL A 362 -38.75 -14.63 -10.99
N PRO A 363 -37.71 -13.79 -10.84
CA PRO A 363 -36.45 -14.20 -10.20
C PRO A 363 -36.66 -14.54 -8.71
N LYS A 364 -36.25 -15.74 -8.31
CA LYS A 364 -36.24 -16.22 -6.92
C LYS A 364 -34.82 -16.21 -6.36
N VAL A 365 -34.66 -15.76 -5.12
CA VAL A 365 -33.37 -15.75 -4.41
C VAL A 365 -33.47 -16.62 -3.17
N GLU A 366 -32.43 -17.42 -2.92
CA GLU A 366 -32.32 -18.30 -1.76
C GLU A 366 -31.64 -17.56 -0.59
N HIS A 367 -32.30 -17.53 0.57
CA HIS A 367 -31.72 -17.01 1.81
C HIS A 367 -32.09 -17.94 2.96
N ASN A 368 -31.09 -18.39 3.73
CA ASN A 368 -31.24 -19.31 4.87
C ASN A 368 -31.98 -20.62 4.55
N GLY A 369 -31.77 -21.18 3.35
CA GLY A 369 -32.31 -22.49 2.95
C GLY A 369 -33.80 -22.50 2.59
N GLN A 370 -34.41 -21.33 2.39
CA GLN A 370 -35.77 -21.19 1.87
C GLN A 370 -35.80 -20.25 0.64
N TRP A 371 -36.67 -20.55 -0.32
CA TRP A 371 -36.79 -19.81 -1.58
C TRP A 371 -37.82 -18.66 -1.45
N HIS A 372 -37.41 -17.44 -1.79
CA HIS A 372 -38.28 -16.26 -1.79
C HIS A 372 -38.45 -15.71 -3.21
N THR A 373 -39.68 -15.31 -3.56
CA THR A 373 -40.01 -14.54 -4.78
C THR A 373 -39.94 -13.05 -4.49
N LEU A 374 -39.20 -12.29 -5.30
CA LEU A 374 -39.22 -10.83 -5.28
C LEU A 374 -40.50 -10.34 -5.99
N HIS A 375 -41.36 -9.61 -5.28
CA HIS A 375 -42.49 -8.87 -5.86
C HIS A 375 -42.10 -7.43 -6.14
#